data_AF-A0A1Y4S6M4-F1
#
_entry.id   AF-A0A1Y4S6M4-F1
#
_cell.length_a   1.000
_cell.length_b   1.000
_cell.length_c   1.000
_cell.angle_alpha   90.00
_cell.angle_beta   90.00
_cell.angle_gamma   90.00
#
_symmetry.space_group_name_H-M   'P 1'
#
loop_
_entity.id
_entity.type
_entity.pdbx_description
1 polymer ?
#
loop_
_entity_poly.entity_id
_entity_poly.type
_entity_poly.pdbx_seq_one_letter_code
_entity_poly.pdbx_strand_id
1 'polypeptide(L)'
;MSVTPELGRIFLTGDTHRCFGRIEELCRREHTTRKDVLVILGDAGINYYGPARDQALKWELDALPITLLCIHGNHEQRPSPELGYEQKLWRGGAVWVEEPFRNLLFAVDGAVYDLAGRSCLAVGGAYSVDKDYRLALGLGWWPDEQPDDAVKTRVEGVLEDRDWQADVVFSHTCPICYEPTEVFLPSIDQRSVDKSTEMWLGSLEYRLRYQSWYCGHYHTSKTVDRLHFLFEEVIPFP
;
A
#
# COMPACT_ATOMS: atom_id res chain seq x y z
N MET A 1 -8.75 28.98 7.81
CA MET A 1 -7.64 28.13 7.31
C MET A 1 -7.37 27.09 8.39
N SER A 2 -7.84 25.86 8.22
CA SER A 2 -7.47 24.77 9.14
C SER A 2 -5.99 24.48 8.91
N VAL A 3 -5.14 24.82 9.87
CA VAL A 3 -3.73 24.44 9.84
C VAL A 3 -3.70 22.92 9.97
N THR A 4 -3.44 22.22 8.88
CA THR A 4 -3.18 20.78 8.92
C THR A 4 -1.97 20.61 9.85
N PRO A 5 -2.05 19.78 10.92
CA PRO A 5 -0.95 19.64 11.86
C PRO A 5 0.37 19.35 11.14
N GLU A 6 1.48 19.85 11.64
CA GLU A 6 2.81 19.56 11.06
C GLU A 6 3.04 18.03 11.04
N LEU A 7 3.47 17.50 9.89
CA LEU A 7 3.82 16.10 9.72
C LEU A 7 5.19 15.85 10.36
N GLY A 8 5.36 14.71 11.04
CA GLY A 8 6.66 14.24 11.52
C GLY A 8 7.48 13.60 10.41
N ARG A 9 8.42 12.72 10.78
CA ARG A 9 9.21 11.94 9.82
C ARG A 9 8.30 10.95 9.10
N ILE A 10 8.65 10.66 7.84
CA ILE A 10 7.97 9.64 7.05
C ILE A 10 8.96 8.52 6.77
N PHE A 11 8.46 7.29 6.86
CA PHE A 11 9.19 6.06 6.57
C PHE A 11 8.41 5.23 5.55
N LEU A 12 9.10 4.36 4.83
CA LEU A 12 8.53 3.41 3.87
C LEU A 12 8.98 1.99 4.21
N THR A 13 8.09 1.00 4.03
CA THR A 13 8.38 -0.45 4.09
C THR A 13 7.43 -1.19 3.14
N GLY A 14 7.79 -2.40 2.70
CA GLY A 14 6.86 -3.32 2.05
C GLY A 14 6.21 -4.29 3.04
N ASP A 15 5.20 -5.03 2.56
CA ASP A 15 4.87 -6.42 2.96
C ASP A 15 5.11 -6.77 4.43
N THR A 16 4.28 -6.26 5.35
CA THR A 16 4.41 -6.68 6.76
C THR A 16 3.84 -8.08 6.98
N HIS A 17 2.87 -8.52 6.18
CA HIS A 17 2.20 -9.82 6.33
C HIS A 17 1.81 -10.08 7.78
N ARG A 18 1.27 -9.05 8.43
CA ARG A 18 0.86 -9.05 9.83
C ARG A 18 1.98 -9.11 10.87
N CYS A 19 3.25 -9.09 10.45
CA CYS A 19 4.42 -9.12 11.33
C CYS A 19 4.95 -7.70 11.60
N PHE A 20 4.50 -7.10 12.71
CA PHE A 20 4.80 -5.69 13.03
C PHE A 20 5.99 -5.49 13.98
N GLY A 21 6.71 -6.55 14.36
CA GLY A 21 7.85 -6.44 15.30
C GLY A 21 8.95 -5.48 14.83
N ARG A 22 9.19 -5.37 13.52
CA ARG A 22 10.13 -4.37 12.97
C ARG A 22 9.65 -2.92 13.10
N ILE A 23 8.33 -2.71 13.12
CA ILE A 23 7.71 -1.39 13.28
C ILE A 23 7.73 -0.98 14.75
N GLU A 24 7.53 -1.94 15.67
CA GLU A 24 7.76 -1.70 17.11
C GLU A 24 9.20 -1.27 17.38
N GLU A 25 10.17 -1.97 16.77
CA GLU A 25 11.58 -1.63 16.90
C GLU A 25 11.90 -0.25 16.31
N LEU A 26 11.33 0.09 15.15
CA LEU A 26 11.41 1.43 14.57
C LEU A 26 10.89 2.48 15.56
N CYS A 27 9.70 2.28 16.13
CA CYS A 27 9.11 3.21 17.08
C CYS A 27 10.01 3.45 18.30
N ARG A 28 10.62 2.38 18.83
CA ARG A 28 11.56 2.48 19.96
C ARG A 28 12.84 3.22 19.58
N ARG A 29 13.46 2.83 18.47
CA ARG A 29 14.75 3.36 18.00
C ARG A 29 14.65 4.83 17.61
N GLU A 30 13.61 5.20 16.88
CA GLU A 30 13.43 6.54 16.35
C GLU A 30 12.65 7.46 17.30
N HIS A 31 12.13 6.94 18.41
CA HIS A 31 11.23 7.66 19.32
C HIS A 31 10.07 8.33 18.56
N THR A 32 9.37 7.54 17.74
CA THR A 32 8.29 8.08 16.90
C THR A 32 7.12 8.60 17.74
N THR A 33 6.28 9.39 17.09
CA THR A 33 5.01 9.91 17.58
C THR A 33 3.92 9.69 16.53
N ARG A 34 2.65 9.92 16.88
CA ARG A 34 1.54 9.86 15.90
C ARG A 34 1.65 10.86 14.75
N LYS A 35 2.57 11.84 14.82
CA LYS A 35 2.86 12.74 13.71
C LYS A 35 3.76 12.09 12.67
N ASP A 36 4.61 11.15 13.07
CA ASP A 36 5.43 10.37 12.16
C ASP A 36 4.54 9.35 11.42
N VAL A 37 4.88 9.09 10.16
CA VAL A 37 4.11 8.22 9.26
C VAL A 37 4.98 7.08 8.77
N LEU A 38 4.45 5.87 8.76
CA LEU A 38 5.01 4.74 8.02
C LEU A 38 4.04 4.36 6.90
N VAL A 39 4.50 4.45 5.66
CA VAL A 39 3.77 3.93 4.50
C VAL A 39 4.14 2.46 4.33
N ILE A 40 3.14 1.59 4.30
CA ILE A 40 3.30 0.15 4.04
C ILE A 40 2.81 -0.09 2.60
N LEU A 41 3.71 -0.53 1.72
CA LEU A 41 3.48 -0.68 0.28
C LEU A 41 2.68 -1.95 -0.08
N GLY A 42 1.54 -2.14 0.60
CA GLY A 42 0.67 -3.29 0.47
C GLY A 42 0.98 -4.42 1.45
N ASP A 43 0.07 -5.38 1.50
CA ASP A 43 0.14 -6.57 2.34
C ASP A 43 0.49 -6.25 3.80
N ALA A 44 -0.24 -5.28 4.35
CA ALA A 44 -0.16 -5.01 5.79
C ALA A 44 -0.71 -6.20 6.59
N GLY A 45 -1.68 -6.91 6.00
CA GLY A 45 -2.28 -8.13 6.56
C GLY A 45 -3.14 -7.85 7.79
N ILE A 46 -3.66 -6.63 7.94
CA ILE A 46 -4.40 -6.21 9.15
C ILE A 46 -5.81 -6.83 9.16
N ASN A 47 -6.47 -6.89 8.00
CA ASN A 47 -7.82 -7.43 7.82
C ASN A 47 -7.77 -8.80 7.12
N TYR A 48 -7.28 -9.85 7.78
CA TYR A 48 -7.03 -11.13 7.11
C TYR A 48 -7.63 -12.34 7.80
N TYR A 49 -7.49 -12.44 9.13
CA TYR A 49 -7.89 -13.65 9.87
C TYR A 49 -9.28 -13.55 10.51
N GLY A 50 -10.02 -12.48 10.20
CA GLY A 50 -11.39 -12.27 10.64
C GLY A 50 -11.51 -11.46 11.94
N PRO A 51 -12.75 -11.10 12.32
CA PRO A 51 -13.01 -9.97 13.22
C PRO A 51 -12.27 -10.01 14.55
N ALA A 52 -12.24 -11.16 15.23
CA ALA A 52 -11.61 -11.26 16.55
C ALA A 52 -10.09 -11.07 16.52
N ARG A 53 -9.41 -11.69 15.54
CA ARG A 53 -7.94 -11.61 15.40
C ARG A 53 -7.51 -10.27 14.80
N ASP A 54 -8.29 -9.74 13.87
CA ASP A 54 -8.05 -8.43 13.25
C ASP A 54 -8.24 -7.31 14.28
N GLN A 55 -9.28 -7.38 15.12
CA GLN A 55 -9.50 -6.40 16.19
C GLN A 55 -8.36 -6.40 17.22
N ALA A 56 -7.89 -7.58 17.65
CA ALA A 56 -6.80 -7.68 18.62
C ALA A 56 -5.52 -7.02 18.09
N LEU A 57 -5.16 -7.31 16.84
CA LEU A 57 -4.03 -6.68 16.17
C LEU A 57 -4.23 -5.16 16.05
N LYS A 58 -5.40 -4.69 15.64
CA LYS A 58 -5.66 -3.24 15.51
C LYS A 58 -5.46 -2.51 16.83
N TRP A 59 -5.80 -3.10 17.97
CA TRP A 59 -5.50 -2.54 19.29
C TRP A 59 -4.00 -2.48 19.59
N GLU A 60 -3.23 -3.50 19.21
CA GLU A 60 -1.77 -3.50 19.34
C GLU A 60 -1.15 -2.39 18.47
N LEU A 61 -1.58 -2.27 17.21
CA LEU A 61 -1.09 -1.25 16.27
C LEU A 61 -1.55 0.16 16.64
N ASP A 62 -2.75 0.30 17.19
CA ASP A 62 -3.20 1.56 17.76
C ASP A 62 -2.45 1.92 19.04
N ALA A 63 -1.76 1.01 19.72
CA ALA A 63 -0.90 1.43 20.84
C ALA A 63 0.43 2.06 20.37
N LEU A 64 0.88 1.76 19.13
CA LEU A 64 2.16 2.23 18.61
C LEU A 64 2.18 3.74 18.37
N PRO A 65 3.25 4.46 18.74
CA PRO A 65 3.33 5.90 18.57
C PRO A 65 3.73 6.25 17.12
N ILE A 66 2.94 5.84 16.14
CA ILE A 66 3.15 6.12 14.71
C ILE A 66 1.79 6.06 13.97
N THR A 67 1.67 6.79 12.87
CA THR A 67 0.55 6.65 11.93
C THR A 67 0.94 5.71 10.79
N LEU A 68 0.14 4.70 10.51
CA LEU A 68 0.33 3.77 9.40
C LEU A 68 -0.54 4.20 8.22
N LEU A 69 0.06 4.31 7.04
CA LEU A 69 -0.66 4.46 5.76
C LEU A 69 -0.47 3.18 4.95
N CYS A 70 -1.48 2.32 4.94
CA CYS A 70 -1.45 1.02 4.27
C CYS A 70 -1.94 1.17 2.83
N ILE A 71 -1.06 0.93 1.87
CA ILE A 71 -1.40 0.84 0.45
C ILE A 71 -2.14 -0.49 0.21
N HIS A 72 -2.97 -0.53 -0.82
CA HIS A 72 -3.71 -1.72 -1.21
C HIS A 72 -2.76 -2.85 -1.64
N GLY A 73 -2.76 -4.00 -0.96
CA GLY A 73 -2.07 -5.22 -1.41
C GLY A 73 -3.01 -6.34 -1.89
N ASN A 74 -2.54 -7.58 -1.94
CA ASN A 74 -3.32 -8.76 -2.33
C ASN A 74 -3.43 -9.83 -1.22
N HIS A 75 -3.02 -9.52 0.01
CA HIS A 75 -3.16 -10.39 1.19
C HIS A 75 -3.92 -9.71 2.34
N GLU A 76 -5.00 -8.99 2.05
CA GLU A 76 -5.97 -8.51 3.05
C GLU A 76 -7.31 -8.08 2.45
N GLN A 77 -8.37 -8.18 3.24
CA GLN A 77 -9.68 -7.64 2.91
C GLN A 77 -9.63 -6.12 2.83
N ARG A 78 -10.22 -5.55 1.78
CA ARG A 78 -10.32 -4.10 1.66
C ARG A 78 -11.23 -3.51 2.74
N PRO A 79 -10.83 -2.35 3.31
CA PRO A 79 -11.69 -1.63 4.24
C PRO A 79 -12.97 -1.19 3.54
N SER A 80 -14.09 -1.33 4.22
CA SER A 80 -15.41 -0.95 3.72
C SER A 80 -16.34 -0.51 4.86
N PRO A 81 -17.47 0.17 4.57
CA PRO A 81 -18.47 0.51 5.56
C PRO A 81 -19.02 -0.70 6.33
N GLU A 82 -19.13 -1.86 5.68
CA GLU A 82 -19.60 -3.11 6.30
C GLU A 82 -18.63 -3.64 7.37
N LEU A 83 -17.35 -3.29 7.25
CA LEU A 83 -16.30 -3.59 8.23
C LEU A 83 -16.15 -2.47 9.28
N GLY A 84 -16.99 -1.43 9.24
CA GLY A 84 -16.95 -0.31 10.19
C GLY A 84 -16.01 0.84 9.80
N TYR A 85 -15.48 0.84 8.58
CA TYR A 85 -14.64 1.92 8.09
C TYR A 85 -15.46 3.08 7.53
N GLU A 86 -14.97 4.30 7.75
CA GLU A 86 -15.47 5.51 7.12
C GLU A 86 -14.35 6.20 6.32
N GLN A 87 -14.71 6.87 5.23
CA GLN A 87 -13.75 7.68 4.51
C GLN A 87 -13.53 9.03 5.19
N LYS A 88 -12.27 9.43 5.31
CA LYS A 88 -11.86 10.76 5.80
C LYS A 88 -10.87 11.39 4.85
N LEU A 89 -10.91 12.71 4.77
CA LEU A 89 -9.86 13.47 4.10
C LEU A 89 -8.63 13.53 5.02
N TRP A 90 -7.51 13.04 4.51
CA TRP A 90 -6.22 13.08 5.20
C TRP A 90 -5.15 13.50 4.20
N ARG A 91 -4.45 14.61 4.49
CA ARG A 91 -3.37 15.13 3.65
C ARG A 91 -3.75 15.29 2.17
N GLY A 92 -4.98 15.73 1.89
CA GLY A 92 -5.46 15.95 0.52
C GLY A 92 -6.03 14.73 -0.18
N GLY A 93 -5.81 13.51 0.34
CA GLY A 93 -6.36 12.27 -0.20
C GLY A 93 -7.40 11.64 0.72
N ALA A 94 -8.29 10.81 0.16
CA ALA A 94 -9.21 10.01 0.96
C ALA A 94 -8.46 8.82 1.59
N VAL A 95 -8.81 8.50 2.84
CA VAL A 95 -8.37 7.28 3.54
C VAL A 95 -9.58 6.62 4.19
N TRP A 96 -9.56 5.29 4.25
CA TRP A 96 -10.48 4.55 5.12
C TRP A 96 -9.91 4.46 6.52
N VAL A 97 -10.76 4.72 7.52
CA VAL A 97 -10.38 4.71 8.94
C VAL A 97 -11.51 4.11 9.76
N GLU A 98 -11.17 3.32 10.77
CA GLU A 98 -12.09 2.95 11.85
C GLU A 98 -11.94 3.93 13.01
N GLU A 99 -13.05 4.43 13.55
CA GLU A 99 -13.04 5.48 14.57
C GLU A 99 -12.17 5.17 15.81
N PRO A 100 -12.12 3.93 16.33
CA PRO A 100 -11.25 3.56 17.44
C PRO A 100 -9.75 3.58 17.09
N PHE A 101 -9.39 3.46 15.81
CA PHE A 101 -8.02 3.20 15.35
C PHE A 101 -7.52 4.29 14.40
N ARG A 102 -7.50 5.53 14.88
CA ARG A 102 -7.31 6.72 14.04
C ARG A 102 -5.92 6.85 13.42
N ASN A 103 -4.95 6.07 13.87
CA ASN A 103 -3.61 6.00 13.29
C ASN A 103 -3.47 4.90 12.24
N LEU A 104 -4.49 4.06 12.02
CA LEU A 104 -4.49 3.02 11.00
C LEU A 104 -5.27 3.53 9.80
N LEU A 105 -4.53 4.04 8.81
CA LEU A 105 -5.10 4.60 7.59
C LEU A 105 -4.91 3.61 6.46
N PHE A 106 -5.96 3.37 5.70
CA PHE A 106 -5.88 2.59 4.47
C PHE A 106 -6.11 3.50 3.28
N ALA A 107 -5.15 3.51 2.35
CA ALA A 107 -5.21 4.38 1.19
C ALA A 107 -6.34 3.97 0.24
N VAL A 108 -7.00 4.97 -0.34
CA VAL A 108 -7.97 4.78 -1.43
C VAL A 108 -7.20 4.84 -2.75
N ASP A 109 -7.39 3.85 -3.61
CA ASP A 109 -6.73 3.82 -4.91
C ASP A 109 -7.14 5.03 -5.77
N GLY A 110 -6.14 5.79 -6.23
CA GLY A 110 -6.27 7.06 -6.93
C GLY A 110 -6.17 8.29 -6.03
N ALA A 111 -6.09 8.12 -4.71
CA ALA A 111 -5.85 9.25 -3.81
C ALA A 111 -4.42 9.78 -3.97
N VAL A 112 -4.28 11.11 -3.89
CA VAL A 112 -2.98 11.79 -3.88
C VAL A 112 -2.80 12.50 -2.55
N TYR A 113 -1.74 12.15 -1.84
CA TYR A 113 -1.41 12.68 -0.52
C TYR A 113 -0.30 13.72 -0.61
N ASP A 114 -0.40 14.79 0.17
CA ASP A 114 0.71 15.70 0.46
C ASP A 114 1.51 15.15 1.64
N LEU A 115 2.66 14.55 1.34
CA LEU A 115 3.60 14.06 2.33
C LEU A 115 4.90 14.87 2.22
N ALA A 116 5.17 15.69 3.23
CA ALA A 116 6.31 16.60 3.27
C ALA A 116 6.41 17.52 2.04
N GLY A 117 5.28 18.01 1.52
CA GLY A 117 5.22 18.88 0.35
C GLY A 117 5.38 18.16 -0.99
N ARG A 118 5.45 16.82 -0.99
CA ARG A 118 5.47 15.99 -2.20
C ARG A 118 4.09 15.39 -2.45
N SER A 119 3.64 15.44 -3.70
CA SER A 119 2.43 14.78 -4.15
C SER A 119 2.66 13.28 -4.36
N CYS A 120 2.00 12.47 -3.55
CA CYS A 120 2.19 11.02 -3.48
C CYS A 120 0.92 10.29 -3.93
N LEU A 121 0.92 9.73 -5.13
CA LEU A 121 -0.19 8.90 -5.64
C LEU A 121 -0.17 7.52 -4.97
N ALA A 122 -1.31 7.05 -4.49
CA ALA A 122 -1.50 5.67 -4.05
C ALA A 122 -2.33 4.87 -5.05
N VAL A 123 -1.80 3.73 -5.49
CA VAL A 123 -2.48 2.79 -6.37
C VAL A 123 -1.95 1.38 -6.12
N GLY A 124 -2.76 0.48 -5.58
CA GLY A 124 -2.29 -0.86 -5.26
C GLY A 124 -3.12 -1.99 -5.87
N GLY A 125 -3.08 -3.13 -5.18
CA GLY A 125 -3.57 -4.42 -5.64
C GLY A 125 -2.51 -5.18 -6.45
N ALA A 126 -2.67 -6.50 -6.50
CA ALA A 126 -1.86 -7.43 -7.28
C ALA A 126 -2.57 -8.78 -7.43
N TYR A 127 -2.09 -9.62 -8.34
CA TYR A 127 -2.61 -10.98 -8.48
C TYR A 127 -2.01 -11.93 -7.43
N SER A 128 -2.84 -12.79 -6.84
CA SER A 128 -2.38 -13.85 -5.96
C SER A 128 -2.14 -15.17 -6.66
N VAL A 129 -0.86 -15.49 -6.82
CA VAL A 129 -0.38 -16.79 -7.33
C VAL A 129 -0.73 -17.97 -6.41
N ASP A 130 -1.07 -17.69 -5.15
CA ASP A 130 -1.44 -18.68 -4.13
C ASP A 130 -2.97 -18.79 -3.92
N LYS A 131 -3.78 -18.11 -4.73
CA LYS A 131 -5.26 -18.08 -4.62
C LYS A 131 -5.87 -19.47 -4.45
N ASP A 132 -5.56 -20.40 -5.35
CA ASP A 132 -6.16 -21.74 -5.34
C ASP A 132 -5.77 -22.52 -4.08
N TYR A 133 -4.53 -22.33 -3.61
CA TYR A 133 -4.05 -22.90 -2.35
C TYR A 133 -4.79 -22.29 -1.14
N ARG A 134 -4.96 -20.96 -1.10
CA ARG A 134 -5.71 -20.28 -0.04
C ARG A 134 -7.15 -20.78 0.04
N LEU A 135 -7.84 -20.86 -1.10
CA LEU A 135 -9.21 -21.37 -1.16
C LEU A 135 -9.31 -22.85 -0.73
N ALA A 136 -8.38 -23.71 -1.15
CA ALA A 136 -8.37 -25.12 -0.77
C ALA A 136 -8.19 -25.34 0.74
N LEU A 137 -7.49 -24.43 1.43
CA LEU A 137 -7.27 -24.48 2.87
C LEU A 137 -8.26 -23.64 3.69
N GLY A 138 -9.24 -22.99 3.04
CA GLY A 138 -10.17 -22.09 3.71
C GLY A 138 -9.50 -20.83 4.29
N LEU A 139 -8.38 -20.41 3.72
CA LEU A 139 -7.74 -19.13 4.01
C LEU A 139 -8.43 -18.00 3.24
N GLY A 140 -8.29 -16.77 3.72
CA GLY A 140 -8.89 -15.60 3.08
C GLY A 140 -8.33 -15.38 1.67
N TRP A 141 -9.21 -15.11 0.72
CA TRP A 141 -8.93 -14.59 -0.61
C TRP A 141 -10.08 -13.66 -0.99
N TRP A 142 -9.78 -12.50 -1.56
CA TRP A 142 -10.81 -11.51 -1.91
C TRP A 142 -10.83 -11.21 -3.41
N PRO A 143 -12.02 -11.07 -4.03
CA PRO A 143 -12.12 -10.76 -5.45
C PRO A 143 -11.54 -9.41 -5.87
N ASP A 144 -11.40 -8.48 -4.92
CA ASP A 144 -10.93 -7.11 -5.11
C ASP A 144 -9.44 -6.91 -4.80
N GLU A 145 -8.66 -8.00 -4.69
CA GLU A 145 -7.18 -7.95 -4.54
C GLU A 145 -6.47 -7.29 -5.75
N GLN A 146 -7.12 -7.26 -6.93
CA GLN A 146 -6.68 -6.48 -8.09
C GLN A 146 -7.63 -5.31 -8.34
N PRO A 147 -7.13 -4.15 -8.81
CA PRO A 147 -7.99 -3.04 -9.23
C PRO A 147 -8.88 -3.45 -10.40
N ASP A 148 -10.18 -3.19 -10.26
CA ASP A 148 -11.16 -3.34 -11.34
C ASP A 148 -11.14 -2.14 -12.31
N ASP A 149 -11.91 -2.22 -13.39
CA ASP A 149 -11.96 -1.16 -14.41
C ASP A 149 -12.46 0.18 -13.84
N ALA A 150 -13.30 0.17 -12.79
CA ALA A 150 -13.78 1.38 -12.15
C ALA A 150 -12.68 2.07 -11.33
N VAL A 151 -11.85 1.29 -10.61
CA VAL A 151 -10.64 1.78 -9.94
C VAL A 151 -9.66 2.33 -10.97
N LYS A 152 -9.41 1.59 -12.05
CA LYS A 152 -8.48 2.02 -13.11
C LYS A 152 -8.92 3.33 -13.75
N THR A 153 -10.19 3.44 -14.14
CA THR A 153 -10.78 4.66 -14.71
C THR A 153 -10.68 5.84 -13.75
N ARG A 154 -10.94 5.63 -12.45
CA ARG A 154 -10.82 6.68 -11.44
C ARG A 154 -9.40 7.20 -11.29
N VAL A 155 -8.41 6.30 -11.22
CA VAL A 155 -7.00 6.65 -11.10
C VAL A 155 -6.53 7.42 -12.33
N GLU A 156 -6.90 6.97 -13.54
CA GLU A 156 -6.60 7.67 -14.79
C GLU A 156 -7.22 9.07 -14.82
N GLY A 157 -8.49 9.22 -14.40
CA GLY A 157 -9.13 10.54 -14.29
C GLY A 157 -8.39 11.50 -13.35
N VAL A 158 -7.94 11.01 -12.19
CA VAL A 158 -7.11 11.81 -11.26
C VAL A 158 -5.80 12.23 -11.91
N LEU A 159 -5.18 11.38 -12.72
CA LEU A 159 -3.95 11.71 -13.43
C LEU A 159 -4.18 12.71 -14.56
N GLU A 160 -5.27 12.58 -15.33
CA GLU A 160 -5.66 13.56 -16.35
C GLU A 160 -5.89 14.95 -15.74
N ASP A 161 -6.63 15.03 -14.62
CA ASP A 161 -6.89 16.29 -13.89
C ASP A 161 -5.61 16.95 -13.34
N ARG A 162 -4.50 16.20 -13.28
CA ARG A 162 -3.19 16.63 -12.78
C ARG A 162 -2.14 16.80 -13.87
N ASP A 163 -2.55 16.78 -15.14
CA ASP A 163 -1.65 16.83 -16.30
C ASP A 163 -0.56 15.75 -16.23
N TRP A 164 -0.92 14.55 -15.75
CA TRP A 164 -0.02 13.41 -15.59
C TRP A 164 1.22 13.73 -14.74
N GLN A 165 1.00 14.31 -13.55
CA GLN A 165 2.07 14.65 -12.60
C GLN A 165 1.80 14.16 -11.17
N ALA A 166 2.79 13.46 -10.62
CA ALA A 166 2.89 13.14 -9.20
C ALA A 166 4.38 13.03 -8.85
N ASP A 167 4.81 13.52 -7.69
CA ASP A 167 6.23 13.44 -7.31
C ASP A 167 6.62 11.99 -7.00
N VAL A 168 5.75 11.29 -6.28
CA VAL A 168 5.96 9.90 -5.86
C VAL A 168 4.75 9.04 -6.18
N VAL A 169 4.98 7.78 -6.56
CA VAL A 169 3.94 6.76 -6.68
C VAL A 169 4.20 5.66 -5.65
N PHE A 170 3.15 5.28 -4.92
CA PHE A 170 3.13 4.11 -4.06
C PHE A 170 2.20 3.06 -4.67
N SER A 171 2.73 1.87 -4.89
CA SER A 171 1.95 0.72 -5.31
C SER A 171 2.33 -0.53 -4.53
N HIS A 172 1.57 -1.60 -4.73
CA HIS A 172 1.95 -2.90 -4.19
C HIS A 172 2.79 -3.68 -5.20
N THR A 173 2.24 -3.96 -6.38
CA THR A 173 3.03 -4.51 -7.51
C THR A 173 3.71 -3.41 -8.33
N CYS A 174 4.52 -3.78 -9.33
CA CYS A 174 5.30 -2.86 -10.16
C CYS A 174 4.73 -2.70 -11.58
N PRO A 175 5.12 -1.63 -12.32
CA PRO A 175 4.85 -1.55 -13.74
C PRO A 175 5.52 -2.71 -14.50
N ILE A 176 4.84 -3.28 -15.50
CA ILE A 176 5.26 -4.51 -16.20
C ILE A 176 6.71 -4.49 -16.73
N CYS A 177 7.21 -3.32 -17.14
CA CYS A 177 8.57 -3.17 -17.66
C CYS A 177 9.67 -3.37 -16.61
N TYR A 178 9.32 -3.35 -15.31
CA TYR A 178 10.24 -3.54 -14.20
C TYR A 178 10.08 -4.88 -13.48
N GLU A 179 9.25 -5.80 -13.98
CA GLU A 179 8.99 -7.08 -13.32
C GLU A 179 10.31 -7.78 -12.93
N PRO A 180 10.49 -8.13 -11.64
CA PRO A 180 11.73 -8.72 -11.15
C PRO A 180 11.72 -10.23 -11.41
N THR A 181 11.83 -10.62 -12.68
CA THR A 181 11.73 -12.04 -13.11
C THR A 181 12.74 -12.97 -12.42
N GLU A 182 13.86 -12.43 -11.92
CA GLU A 182 14.88 -13.18 -11.21
C GLU A 182 14.46 -13.67 -9.82
N VAL A 183 13.38 -13.13 -9.23
CA VAL A 183 12.84 -13.57 -7.93
C VAL A 183 11.53 -14.33 -8.04
N PHE A 184 11.07 -14.62 -9.27
CA PHE A 184 9.84 -15.39 -9.46
C PHE A 184 9.97 -16.79 -8.87
N LEU A 185 8.88 -17.26 -8.24
CA LEU A 185 8.82 -18.61 -7.68
C LEU A 185 8.96 -19.65 -8.81
N PRO A 186 9.98 -20.52 -8.78
CA PRO A 186 10.24 -21.47 -9.87
C PRO A 186 9.10 -22.47 -10.14
N SER A 187 8.24 -22.70 -9.15
CA SER A 187 7.10 -23.62 -9.24
C SER A 187 5.83 -22.99 -9.82
N ILE A 188 5.82 -21.68 -10.12
CA ILE A 188 4.66 -20.98 -10.66
C ILE A 188 4.79 -20.85 -12.18
N ASP A 189 3.81 -21.39 -12.90
CA ASP A 189 3.69 -21.20 -14.34
C ASP A 189 3.29 -19.75 -14.64
N GLN A 190 4.22 -18.96 -15.15
CA GLN A 190 3.99 -17.53 -15.43
C GLN A 190 2.88 -17.29 -16.46
N ARG A 191 2.44 -18.32 -17.21
CA ARG A 191 1.30 -18.22 -18.15
C ARG A 191 -0.05 -18.19 -17.44
N SER A 192 -0.13 -18.66 -16.19
CA SER A 192 -1.36 -18.63 -15.39
C SER A 192 -1.48 -17.39 -14.50
N VAL A 193 -0.44 -16.55 -14.46
CA VAL A 193 -0.43 -15.31 -13.69
C VAL A 193 -1.17 -14.23 -14.48
N ASP A 194 -2.23 -13.67 -13.89
CA ASP A 194 -2.89 -12.50 -14.45
C ASP A 194 -2.03 -11.27 -14.19
N LYS A 195 -1.48 -10.69 -15.27
CA LYS A 195 -0.62 -9.50 -15.22
C LYS A 195 -1.36 -8.21 -15.55
N SER A 196 -2.69 -8.22 -15.51
CA SER A 196 -3.51 -7.07 -15.94
C SER A 196 -3.26 -5.82 -15.10
N THR A 197 -2.86 -5.97 -13.84
CA THR A 197 -2.48 -4.86 -12.96
C THR A 197 -1.12 -4.28 -13.35
N GLU A 198 -0.09 -5.11 -13.51
CA GLU A 198 1.26 -4.70 -13.92
C GLU A 198 1.26 -4.06 -15.30
N MET A 199 0.51 -4.62 -16.25
CA MET A 199 0.36 -4.06 -17.61
C MET A 199 -0.31 -2.68 -17.56
N TRP A 200 -1.34 -2.53 -16.74
CA TRP A 200 -1.99 -1.24 -16.54
C TRP A 200 -1.07 -0.22 -15.87
N LEU A 201 -0.36 -0.59 -14.80
CA LEU A 201 0.65 0.26 -14.17
C LEU A 201 1.76 0.66 -15.15
N GLY A 202 2.14 -0.23 -16.08
CA GLY A 202 3.03 0.08 -17.21
C GLY A 202 2.51 1.20 -18.10
N SER A 203 1.21 1.20 -18.41
CA SER A 203 0.60 2.28 -19.17
C SER A 203 0.58 3.62 -18.42
N LEU A 204 0.44 3.58 -17.09
CA LEU A 204 0.53 4.77 -16.25
C LEU A 204 1.96 5.31 -16.21
N GLU A 205 2.94 4.44 -15.92
CA GLU A 205 4.36 4.78 -15.83
C GLU A 205 4.86 5.45 -17.11
N TYR A 206 4.46 4.93 -18.27
CA TYR A 206 4.82 5.48 -19.57
C TYR A 206 4.38 6.94 -19.78
N ARG A 207 3.24 7.34 -19.20
CA ARG A 207 2.65 8.68 -19.37
C ARG A 207 2.99 9.63 -18.23
N LEU A 208 3.15 9.08 -17.02
CA LEU A 208 3.28 9.85 -15.78
C LEU A 208 4.65 10.49 -15.67
N ARG A 209 4.69 11.78 -15.29
CA ARG A 209 5.92 12.44 -14.85
C ARG A 209 6.05 12.30 -13.34
N TYR A 210 7.04 11.53 -12.91
CA TYR A 210 7.33 11.26 -11.49
C TYR A 210 8.83 11.20 -11.18
N GLN A 211 9.17 11.38 -9.90
CA GLN A 211 10.56 11.35 -9.41
C GLN A 211 10.95 9.97 -8.86
N SER A 212 10.05 9.35 -8.09
CA SER A 212 10.27 8.03 -7.48
C SER A 212 8.99 7.19 -7.48
N TRP A 213 9.14 5.88 -7.63
CA TRP A 213 8.06 4.91 -7.51
C TRP A 213 8.48 3.84 -6.52
N TYR A 214 7.65 3.55 -5.53
CA TYR A 214 7.91 2.53 -4.52
C TYR A 214 6.87 1.41 -4.60
N CYS A 215 7.32 0.16 -4.56
CA CYS A 215 6.48 -1.03 -4.58
C CYS A 215 6.99 -2.14 -3.64
N GLY A 216 6.12 -3.10 -3.33
CA GLY A 216 6.43 -4.29 -2.54
C GLY A 216 6.26 -5.57 -3.37
N HIS A 217 5.41 -6.47 -2.90
CA HIS A 217 4.87 -7.68 -3.55
C HIS A 217 5.88 -8.79 -3.86
N TYR A 218 7.02 -8.47 -4.49
CA TYR A 218 7.98 -9.46 -5.01
C TYR A 218 9.02 -9.94 -4.00
N HIS A 219 8.89 -9.55 -2.72
CA HIS A 219 9.77 -9.94 -1.62
C HIS A 219 11.26 -9.75 -1.94
N THR A 220 11.59 -8.61 -2.53
CA THR A 220 12.95 -8.23 -2.90
C THR A 220 13.22 -6.77 -2.57
N SER A 221 14.49 -6.43 -2.42
CA SER A 221 14.97 -5.09 -2.07
C SER A 221 15.97 -4.65 -3.13
N LYS A 222 15.54 -3.78 -4.05
CA LYS A 222 16.41 -3.25 -5.11
C LYS A 222 15.89 -1.94 -5.66
N THR A 223 16.75 -1.21 -6.36
CA THR A 223 16.38 -0.01 -7.11
C THR A 223 16.78 -0.18 -8.56
N VAL A 224 15.86 0.13 -9.48
CA VAL A 224 16.07 0.15 -10.92
C VAL A 224 15.49 1.46 -11.44
N ASP A 225 16.33 2.30 -12.03
CA ASP A 225 15.97 3.65 -12.48
C ASP A 225 15.31 4.49 -11.36
N ARG A 226 14.01 4.78 -11.47
CA ARG A 226 13.21 5.51 -10.48
C ARG A 226 12.34 4.60 -9.62
N LEU A 227 12.38 3.29 -9.85
CA LEU A 227 11.57 2.30 -9.14
C LEU A 227 12.38 1.66 -8.01
N HIS A 228 11.78 1.61 -6.83
CA HIS A 228 12.34 1.05 -5.62
C HIS A 228 11.41 -0.07 -5.12
N PHE A 229 11.95 -1.29 -5.05
CA PHE A 229 11.29 -2.43 -4.41
C PHE A 229 11.70 -2.44 -2.95
N LEU A 230 10.72 -2.50 -2.05
CA LEU A 230 10.94 -2.66 -0.62
C LEU A 230 10.23 -3.92 -0.11
N PHE A 231 10.87 -4.65 0.80
CA PHE A 231 10.28 -5.78 1.48
C PHE A 231 10.26 -5.53 2.99
N GLU A 232 11.28 -6.01 3.73
CA GLU A 232 11.34 -5.87 5.18
C GLU A 232 12.09 -4.62 5.65
N GLU A 233 12.86 -3.98 4.76
CA GLU A 233 13.58 -2.78 5.11
C GLU A 233 12.65 -1.61 5.41
N VAL A 234 13.05 -0.80 6.39
CA VAL A 234 12.42 0.49 6.66
C VAL A 234 13.39 1.59 6.27
N ILE A 235 13.00 2.40 5.29
CA ILE A 235 13.81 3.51 4.80
C ILE A 235 13.13 4.86 5.10
N PRO A 236 13.88 5.94 5.32
CA PRO A 236 13.30 7.28 5.37
C PRO A 236 12.73 7.67 4.00
N PHE A 237 11.60 8.38 4.00
CA PHE A 237 11.06 9.02 2.80
C PHE A 237 12.01 10.16 2.36
N PRO A 238 12.30 10.30 1.06
CA PRO A 238 13.29 11.24 0.53
C PRO A 238 12.87 12.72 0.57
#